data_AF-A0A8S7LER2-F1
#
_entry.id   AF-A0A8S7LER2-F1
#
_cell.length_a   1.000
_cell.length_b   1.000
_cell.length_c   1.000
_cell.angle_alpha   90.00
_cell.angle_beta   90.00
_cell.angle_gamma   90.00
#
_symmetry.space_group_name_H-M   'P 1'
#
loop_
_entity.id
_entity.type
_entity.pdbx_description
1 polymer ?
#
loop_
_entity_poly.entity_id
_entity_poly.type
_entity_poly.pdbx_seq_one_letter_code
_entity_poly.pdbx_strand_id
1 'polypeptide(L)'
;MNEIDKICSELGVPVSDKFTQDWAYELPEKYRTKEWLSKYIAAYLNNGYSQKEKNELMTLALDVCNDLLSSGVPPSDKVIVKALNTLLDNYKNHIDLINYWALDDESLEDSFALTPEIRELKKRLI
;
A
#
# COMPACT_ATOMS: atom_id res chain seq x y z
N MET A 1 7.31 21.55 1.78
CA MET A 1 7.47 20.26 2.45
C MET A 1 6.64 19.31 1.63
N ASN A 2 7.30 18.42 0.89
CA ASN A 2 6.61 17.40 0.11
C ASN A 2 5.82 16.51 1.08
N GLU A 3 4.69 15.98 0.62
CA GLU A 3 3.83 15.09 1.38
C GLU A 3 4.63 13.87 1.93
N ILE A 4 5.66 13.45 1.18
CA ILE A 4 6.59 12.38 1.55
C ILE A 4 7.56 12.80 2.67
N ASP A 5 7.99 14.07 2.73
CA ASP A 5 8.98 14.53 3.73
C ASP A 5 8.44 14.33 5.16
N LYS A 6 7.15 14.60 5.37
CA LYS A 6 6.49 14.42 6.66
C LYS A 6 6.43 12.94 7.04
N ILE A 7 6.00 12.09 6.10
CA ILE A 7 5.94 10.64 6.28
C ILE A 7 7.33 10.09 6.64
N CYS A 8 8.36 10.51 5.90
CA CYS A 8 9.74 10.09 6.12
C CYS A 8 10.27 10.52 7.49
N SER A 9 10.04 11.78 7.88
CA SER A 9 10.45 12.30 9.18
C SER A 9 9.75 11.59 10.33
N GLU A 10 8.44 11.31 10.22
CA GLU A 10 7.68 10.69 11.31
C GLU A 10 7.93 9.18 11.44
N LEU A 11 8.17 8.49 10.32
CA LEU A 11 8.40 7.05 10.31
C LEU A 11 9.88 6.64 10.38
N GLY A 12 10.80 7.59 10.20
CA GLY A 12 12.24 7.31 10.14
C GLY A 12 12.65 6.50 8.91
N VAL A 13 11.90 6.62 7.82
CA VAL A 13 12.24 6.05 6.50
C VAL A 13 13.03 7.07 5.69
N PRO A 14 13.95 6.63 4.81
CA PRO A 14 14.77 7.56 4.05
C PRO A 14 13.90 8.48 3.20
N VAL A 15 14.23 9.76 3.22
CA VAL A 15 13.68 10.76 2.30
C VAL A 15 14.26 10.46 0.92
N SER A 16 13.40 10.41 -0.09
CA SER A 16 13.82 10.32 -1.49
C SER A 16 14.69 11.52 -1.89
N ASP A 17 15.54 11.36 -2.90
CA ASP A 17 16.26 12.51 -3.43
C ASP A 17 15.36 13.32 -4.40
N LYS A 18 15.90 14.43 -4.92
CA LYS A 18 15.16 15.34 -5.82
C LYS A 18 14.89 14.76 -7.23
N PHE A 19 15.39 13.57 -7.53
CA PHE A 19 15.24 12.87 -8.80
C PHE A 19 14.35 11.63 -8.70
N THR A 20 14.09 11.15 -7.49
CA THR A 20 13.14 10.07 -7.24
C THR A 20 11.74 10.46 -7.71
N GLN A 21 11.23 9.72 -8.69
CA GLN A 21 9.86 9.88 -9.19
C GLN A 21 8.87 9.00 -8.45
N ASP A 22 9.34 7.87 -7.92
CA ASP A 22 8.52 6.92 -7.19
C ASP A 22 9.24 6.43 -5.92
N TRP A 23 9.02 7.18 -4.84
CA TRP A 23 9.66 6.92 -3.55
C TRP A 23 9.33 5.55 -3.00
N ALA A 24 8.10 5.06 -3.23
CA ALA A 24 7.69 3.77 -2.77
C ALA A 24 8.61 2.71 -3.39
N TYR A 25 8.76 2.69 -4.72
CA TYR A 25 9.61 1.76 -5.49
C TYR A 25 11.10 1.80 -5.14
N GLU A 26 11.65 2.97 -4.83
CA GLU A 26 13.06 3.12 -4.46
C GLU A 26 13.35 2.76 -2.99
N LEU A 27 12.32 2.50 -2.19
CA LEU A 27 12.47 2.20 -0.77
C LEU A 27 13.14 0.83 -0.57
N PRO A 28 14.27 0.75 0.17
CA PRO A 28 15.01 -0.51 0.36
C PRO A 28 14.17 -1.63 1.01
N GLU A 29 14.44 -2.89 0.63
CA GLU A 29 13.71 -4.09 1.12
C GLU A 29 13.59 -4.18 2.65
N LYS A 30 14.57 -3.66 3.41
CA LYS A 30 14.54 -3.63 4.88
C LYS A 30 13.35 -2.82 5.44
N TYR A 31 12.73 -1.97 4.63
CA TYR A 31 11.53 -1.19 4.94
C TYR A 31 10.24 -1.81 4.35
N ARG A 32 10.34 -2.93 3.63
CA ARG A 32 9.23 -3.60 2.95
C ARG A 32 8.88 -4.91 3.65
N THR A 33 8.85 -4.90 4.98
CA THR A 33 8.59 -6.09 5.81
C THR A 33 7.22 -6.01 6.47
N LYS A 34 6.77 -7.12 7.07
CA LYS A 34 5.52 -7.16 7.86
C LYS A 34 5.48 -6.15 9.01
N GLU A 35 6.63 -5.92 9.65
CA GLU A 35 6.76 -4.93 10.71
C GLU A 35 6.55 -3.51 10.18
N TRP A 36 7.10 -3.21 9.00
CA TRP A 36 6.95 -1.92 8.37
C TRP A 36 5.56 -1.68 7.80
N LEU A 37 4.94 -2.69 7.17
CA LEU A 37 3.54 -2.62 6.76
C LEU A 37 2.62 -2.29 7.95
N SER A 38 2.88 -2.91 9.11
CA SER A 38 2.15 -2.58 10.34
C SER A 38 2.33 -1.11 10.76
N LYS A 39 3.53 -0.54 10.60
CA LYS A 39 3.81 0.87 10.87
C LYS A 39 3.11 1.80 9.88
N TYR A 40 3.12 1.49 8.59
CA TYR A 40 2.45 2.29 7.56
C TYR A 40 0.95 2.38 7.80
N ILE A 41 0.30 1.24 8.08
CA ILE A 41 -1.12 1.20 8.42
C ILE A 41 -1.42 1.94 9.74
N ALA A 42 -0.56 1.79 10.75
CA ALA A 42 -0.72 2.55 11.99
C ALA A 42 -0.63 4.07 11.78
N ALA A 43 0.30 4.52 10.94
CA ALA A 43 0.49 5.92 10.63
C ALA A 43 -0.69 6.49 9.81
N TYR A 44 -1.16 5.73 8.81
CA TYR A 44 -2.35 6.08 8.03
C TYR A 44 -3.57 6.34 8.92
N LEU A 45 -3.78 5.50 9.94
CA LEU A 45 -4.95 5.57 10.83
C LEU A 45 -4.84 6.68 11.89
N ASN A 46 -3.64 6.99 12.39
CA ASN A 46 -3.50 7.75 13.65
C ASN A 46 -2.84 9.14 13.53
N ASN A 47 -2.09 9.45 12.47
CA ASN A 47 -1.18 10.63 12.47
C ASN A 47 -1.78 11.92 11.88
N GLY A 48 -3.11 12.03 11.75
CA GLY A 48 -3.75 13.26 11.26
C GLY A 48 -3.28 13.71 9.88
N TYR A 49 -2.83 12.77 9.05
CA TYR A 49 -2.35 13.03 7.70
C TYR A 49 -3.46 13.58 6.80
N SER A 50 -3.06 14.48 5.90
CA SER A 50 -3.86 14.95 4.78
C SER A 50 -4.23 13.81 3.83
N GLN A 51 -5.23 14.02 2.98
CA GLN A 51 -5.67 12.99 2.05
C GLN A 51 -4.57 12.55 1.07
N LYS A 52 -3.68 13.47 0.68
CA LYS A 52 -2.55 13.16 -0.19
C LYS A 52 -1.54 12.25 0.50
N GLU A 53 -1.12 12.61 1.71
CA GLU A 53 -0.19 11.80 2.52
C GLU A 53 -0.78 10.41 2.81
N LYS A 54 -2.09 10.33 3.08
CA LYS A 54 -2.81 9.06 3.21
C LYS A 54 -2.78 8.24 1.92
N ASN A 55 -2.89 8.89 0.76
CA ASN A 55 -2.77 8.21 -0.52
C ASN A 55 -1.37 7.63 -0.71
N GLU A 56 -0.31 8.38 -0.44
CA GLU A 56 1.08 7.88 -0.50
C GLU A 56 1.30 6.68 0.45
N LEU A 57 0.78 6.75 1.68
CA LEU A 57 0.87 5.64 2.62
C LEU A 57 0.10 4.41 2.16
N MET A 58 -1.06 4.60 1.54
CA MET A 58 -1.84 3.49 1.00
C MET A 58 -1.16 2.87 -0.22
N THR A 59 -0.61 3.67 -1.13
CA THR A 59 0.20 3.20 -2.25
C THR A 59 1.35 2.32 -1.75
N LEU A 60 2.18 2.84 -0.82
CA LEU A 60 3.28 2.08 -0.24
C LEU A 60 2.81 0.80 0.46
N ALA A 61 1.70 0.86 1.20
CA ALA A 61 1.17 -0.31 1.87
C ALA A 61 0.76 -1.41 0.88
N LEU A 62 0.20 -1.05 -0.28
CA LEU A 62 -0.17 -2.01 -1.32
C LEU A 62 1.06 -2.57 -2.04
N ASP A 63 2.07 -1.74 -2.33
CA ASP A 63 3.35 -2.24 -2.87
C ASP A 63 3.98 -3.28 -1.94
N VAL A 64 4.07 -2.97 -0.65
CA VAL A 64 4.62 -3.91 0.34
C VAL A 64 3.73 -5.15 0.48
N CYS A 65 2.40 -5.04 0.37
CA CYS A 65 1.54 -6.22 0.34
C CYS A 65 1.86 -7.11 -0.87
N ASN A 66 2.00 -6.52 -2.05
CA ASN A 66 2.36 -7.25 -3.27
C ASN A 66 3.69 -7.98 -3.13
N ASP A 67 4.73 -7.33 -2.58
CA ASP A 67 6.04 -7.95 -2.37
C ASP A 67 5.97 -9.11 -1.38
N LEU A 68 5.21 -8.94 -0.28
CA LEU A 68 5.06 -9.98 0.74
C LEU A 68 4.33 -11.20 0.17
N LEU A 69 3.24 -10.98 -0.59
CA LEU A 69 2.52 -12.04 -1.29
C LEU A 69 3.42 -12.75 -2.31
N SER A 70 4.18 -11.99 -3.09
CA SER A 70 5.16 -12.52 -4.06
C SER A 70 6.27 -13.35 -3.39
N SER A 71 6.62 -12.99 -2.15
CA SER A 71 7.60 -13.68 -1.32
C SER A 71 7.04 -14.93 -0.60
N GLY A 72 5.75 -15.25 -0.80
CA GLY A 72 5.09 -16.43 -0.24
C GLY A 72 4.39 -16.21 1.10
N VAL A 73 4.25 -14.96 1.57
CA VAL A 73 3.37 -14.66 2.72
C VAL A 73 1.91 -14.90 2.29
N PRO A 74 1.11 -15.66 3.05
CA PRO A 74 -0.26 -15.94 2.64
C PRO A 74 -1.15 -14.69 2.76
N PRO A 75 -2.19 -14.55 1.92
CA PRO A 75 -3.13 -13.42 2.01
C PRO A 75 -3.92 -13.36 3.32
N SER A 76 -4.01 -14.50 4.02
CA SER A 76 -4.62 -14.59 5.36
C SER A 76 -3.70 -14.09 6.48
N ASP A 77 -2.45 -13.67 6.21
CA ASP A 77 -1.59 -13.05 7.21
C ASP A 77 -2.28 -11.78 7.75
N LYS A 78 -2.30 -11.68 9.08
CA LYS A 78 -3.03 -10.62 9.81
C LYS A 78 -2.67 -9.22 9.35
N VAL A 79 -1.40 -8.98 8.98
CA VAL A 79 -0.98 -7.64 8.56
C VAL A 79 -1.53 -7.29 7.17
N ILE A 80 -1.58 -8.25 6.25
CA ILE A 80 -2.13 -8.08 4.90
C ILE A 80 -3.64 -7.86 5.00
N VAL A 81 -4.33 -8.72 5.74
CA VAL A 81 -5.77 -8.57 6.01
C VAL A 81 -6.09 -7.20 6.60
N LYS A 82 -5.26 -6.71 7.54
CA LYS A 82 -5.45 -5.39 8.13
C LYS A 82 -5.26 -4.26 7.11
N ALA A 83 -4.26 -4.35 6.23
CA ALA A 83 -4.04 -3.38 5.17
C ALA A 83 -5.23 -3.34 4.19
N LEU A 84 -5.68 -4.52 3.72
CA LEU A 84 -6.81 -4.64 2.80
C LEU A 84 -8.13 -4.16 3.43
N ASN A 85 -8.38 -4.46 4.70
CA ASN A 85 -9.56 -3.92 5.40
C ASN A 85 -9.46 -2.39 5.57
N THR A 86 -8.26 -1.86 5.83
CA THR A 86 -8.07 -0.41 5.92
C THR A 86 -8.35 0.27 4.58
N LEU A 87 -7.91 -0.34 3.46
CA LEU A 87 -8.25 0.11 2.11
C LEU A 87 -9.76 0.06 1.88
N LEU A 88 -10.41 -1.06 2.21
CA LEU A 88 -11.85 -1.24 2.06
C LEU A 88 -12.65 -0.19 2.84
N ASP A 89 -12.31 0.05 4.10
CA ASP A 89 -13.00 1.03 4.95
C ASP A 89 -12.86 2.47 4.41
N ASN A 90 -11.84 2.72 3.57
CA ASN A 90 -11.53 4.02 2.99
C ASN A 90 -11.64 4.03 1.45
N TYR A 91 -12.35 3.07 0.85
CA TYR A 91 -12.29 2.80 -0.59
C TYR A 91 -12.59 4.02 -1.47
N LYS A 92 -13.51 4.89 -1.04
CA LYS A 92 -13.91 6.09 -1.80
C LYS A 92 -12.75 7.04 -2.06
N ASN A 93 -11.77 7.05 -1.16
CA ASN A 93 -10.59 7.90 -1.27
C ASN A 93 -9.46 7.25 -2.09
N HIS A 94 -9.57 5.95 -2.40
CA HIS A 94 -8.53 5.15 -3.03
C HIS A 94 -9.07 4.30 -4.18
N ILE A 95 -10.16 4.74 -4.81
CA ILE A 95 -10.82 3.98 -5.88
C ILE A 95 -9.88 3.78 -7.08
N ASP A 96 -9.04 4.77 -7.37
CA ASP A 96 -8.05 4.70 -8.45
C ASP A 96 -6.99 3.64 -8.17
N LEU A 97 -6.53 3.53 -6.91
CA LEU A 97 -5.61 2.46 -6.49
C LEU A 97 -6.28 1.08 -6.60
N ILE A 98 -7.54 0.96 -6.16
CA ILE A 98 -8.28 -0.30 -6.27
C ILE A 98 -8.41 -0.72 -7.74
N ASN A 99 -8.73 0.21 -8.64
CA ASN A 99 -8.85 -0.07 -10.07
C ASN A 99 -7.50 -0.45 -10.68
N TYR A 100 -6.42 0.27 -10.33
CA TYR A 100 -5.07 -0.03 -10.79
C TYR A 100 -4.64 -1.46 -10.42
N TRP A 101 -4.78 -1.84 -9.15
CA TRP A 101 -4.35 -3.16 -8.68
C TRP A 101 -5.29 -4.31 -9.08
N ALA A 102 -6.58 -4.01 -9.32
CA ALA A 102 -7.54 -5.02 -9.76
C ALA A 102 -7.23 -5.54 -11.17
N LEU A 103 -6.62 -4.72 -12.04
CA LEU A 103 -6.33 -5.04 -13.44
C LEU A 103 -7.50 -5.76 -14.11
N ASP A 104 -8.72 -5.22 -14.04
CA ASP A 104 -9.97 -5.97 -14.33
C ASP A 104 -9.98 -6.66 -15.71
N ASP A 105 -9.25 -6.10 -16.67
CA ASP A 105 -9.19 -6.59 -18.06
C ASP A 105 -8.09 -7.65 -18.29
N GLU A 106 -7.21 -7.90 -17.31
CA GLU A 106 -6.06 -8.79 -17.45
C GLU A 106 -6.32 -10.21 -16.90
N SER A 107 -5.58 -11.19 -17.43
CA SER A 107 -5.57 -12.54 -16.86
C SER A 107 -4.89 -12.54 -15.49
N LEU A 108 -5.19 -13.52 -14.61
CA LEU A 108 -4.47 -13.62 -13.33
C LEU A 108 -3.00 -14.06 -13.53
N GLU A 109 -2.70 -14.77 -14.62
CA GLU A 109 -1.36 -15.28 -14.92
C GLU A 109 -0.36 -14.15 -15.24
N ASP A 110 -0.85 -13.02 -15.73
CA ASP A 110 -0.07 -11.82 -16.06
C ASP A 110 -0.22 -10.68 -15.04
N SER A 111 -0.84 -10.96 -13.89
CA SER A 111 -1.19 -9.93 -12.89
C SER A 111 -0.24 -9.87 -11.70
N PHE A 112 -0.37 -8.83 -10.88
CA PHE A 112 0.36 -8.70 -9.63
C PHE A 112 -0.08 -9.77 -8.62
N ALA A 113 0.82 -10.15 -7.70
CA ALA A 113 0.48 -11.09 -6.63
C ALA A 113 -0.67 -10.58 -5.74
N LEU A 114 -0.84 -9.26 -5.65
CA LEU A 114 -1.92 -8.60 -4.92
C LEU A 114 -3.27 -8.59 -5.68
N THR A 115 -3.26 -8.74 -7.00
CA THR A 115 -4.46 -8.57 -7.85
C THR A 115 -5.64 -9.46 -7.45
N PRO A 116 -5.49 -10.77 -7.15
CA PRO A 116 -6.60 -11.61 -6.70
C PRO A 116 -7.32 -11.04 -5.48
N GLU A 117 -6.57 -10.55 -4.49
CA GLU A 117 -7.11 -10.02 -3.23
C GLU A 117 -7.87 -8.71 -3.46
N ILE A 118 -7.38 -7.86 -4.36
CA ILE A 118 -8.05 -6.59 -4.69
C ILE A 118 -9.34 -6.85 -5.49
N ARG A 119 -9.35 -7.84 -6.39
CA ARG A 119 -10.59 -8.24 -7.08
C ARG A 119 -11.64 -8.76 -6.10
N GLU A 120 -11.24 -9.60 -5.14
CA GLU A 120 -12.15 -10.07 -4.08
C GLU A 120 -12.65 -8.92 -3.19
N LEU A 121 -11.77 -7.98 -2.84
CA LEU A 121 -12.16 -6.76 -2.12
C LEU A 121 -13.17 -5.93 -2.92
N LYS A 122 -12.93 -5.73 -4.22
CA LYS A 122 -13.79 -4.94 -5.10
C LYS A 122 -15.19 -5.51 -5.24
N LYS A 123 -15.34 -6.85 -5.25
CA LYS A 123 -16.66 -7.52 -5.22
C LYS A 123 -17.51 -7.15 -3.99
N ARG A 124 -16.88 -6.78 -2.87
CA ARG A 124 -17.55 -6.38 -1.62
C ARG A 124 -18.00 -4.91 -1.62
N LEU A 125 -17.63 -4.14 -2.63
CA LEU A 125 -18.01 -2.73 -2.80
C LEU A 125 -19.34 -2.55 -3.54
N ILE A 126 -19.84 -3.62 -4.17
CA ILE A 126 -21.03 -3.66 -5.02
C ILE A 126 -22.26 -4.07 -4.20
#